data_AF-C0KIE1-F1
#
_entry.id   AF-C0KIE1-F1
#
_cell.length_a   1.000
_cell.length_b   1.000
_cell.length_c   1.000
_cell.angle_alpha   90.00
_cell.angle_beta   90.00
_cell.angle_gamma   90.00
#
_symmetry.space_group_name_H-M   'P 1'
#
loop_
_entity.id
_entity.type
_entity.pdbx_description
1 polymer ?
#
loop_
_entity_poly.entity_id
_entity_poly.type
_entity_poly.pdbx_seq_one_letter_code
_entity_poly.pdbx_strand_id
1 'polypeptide(L)'
;MKLLLKSVKILIYSLLIVSACAVTVFAHDRIGYGQDKHYRYENLRGQYAQLAVRKNVTDLTPAEKAAFVKAIKTLKTTIPAGSKVSIYDQFVAIHLGATRLIHNHKGHSDGSVQELAHENAAFFPWHREYIRRFEQALQAVNRTVTLPYWDWTDPKAFDVIFNDDFLGSNGQGVTIKIPNQGDFTGGAVQTGAFAAANGWIMNPELNLDPDTGTSLGTSLVRFLKIPPATDYPVPKKDNERALSLNNYSLFRPALEG
;
A
#
# COMPACT_ATOMS: atom_id res chain seq x y z
N MET A 1 7.06 -11.51 -25.55
CA MET A 1 6.05 -11.85 -24.52
C MET A 1 6.66 -12.07 -23.13
N LYS A 2 7.54 -13.05 -22.90
CA LYS A 2 8.12 -13.30 -21.55
C LYS A 2 8.94 -12.16 -20.92
N LEU A 3 9.43 -11.18 -21.69
CA LEU A 3 10.09 -9.99 -21.12
C LEU A 3 9.12 -8.90 -20.61
N LEU A 4 7.90 -8.78 -21.15
CA LEU A 4 6.95 -7.78 -20.65
C LEU A 4 6.51 -8.09 -19.21
N LEU A 5 6.31 -9.39 -18.90
CA LEU A 5 5.93 -9.88 -17.58
C LEU A 5 6.98 -9.62 -16.48
N LYS A 6 8.26 -9.37 -16.82
CA LYS A 6 9.26 -8.92 -15.83
C LYS A 6 9.23 -7.41 -15.61
N SER A 7 8.87 -6.62 -16.62
CA SER A 7 8.82 -5.15 -16.54
C SER A 7 7.63 -4.63 -15.73
N VAL A 8 6.51 -5.36 -15.72
CA VAL A 8 5.34 -5.06 -14.87
C VAL A 8 5.68 -5.13 -13.37
N LYS A 9 6.46 -6.13 -12.94
CA LYS A 9 6.74 -6.35 -11.51
C LYS A 9 7.39 -5.16 -10.82
N ILE A 10 8.23 -4.39 -11.52
CA ILE A 10 8.91 -3.20 -10.97
C ILE A 10 7.91 -2.09 -10.60
N LEU A 11 6.78 -2.01 -11.30
CA LEU A 11 5.79 -0.95 -11.06
C LEU A 11 4.95 -1.19 -9.80
N ILE A 12 4.67 -2.46 -9.49
CA ILE A 12 3.84 -2.87 -8.34
C ILE A 12 4.59 -2.65 -7.02
N TYR A 13 5.90 -2.93 -6.98
CA TYR A 13 6.72 -2.76 -5.77
C TYR A 13 6.86 -1.31 -5.28
N SER A 14 6.51 -0.31 -6.10
CA SER A 14 6.54 1.11 -5.73
C SER A 14 5.21 1.65 -5.18
N LEU A 15 4.10 0.89 -5.29
CA LEU A 15 2.75 1.43 -5.04
C LEU A 15 1.76 0.52 -4.31
N LEU A 16 2.22 -0.59 -3.70
CA LEU A 16 1.42 -1.34 -2.73
C LEU A 16 2.09 -1.30 -1.36
N ILE A 17 1.95 -0.13 -0.74
CA ILE A 17 2.16 0.01 0.68
C ILE A 17 1.08 -0.86 1.36
N VAL A 18 1.59 -1.85 2.12
CA VAL A 18 0.98 -2.34 3.37
C VAL A 18 -0.15 -3.39 3.04
N SER A 19 -0.06 -4.68 3.49
CA SER A 19 -1.17 -5.71 3.56
C SER A 19 -1.00 -6.96 4.50
N ALA A 20 -2.06 -7.63 5.01
CA ALA A 20 -2.07 -8.48 6.27
C ALA A 20 -2.13 -10.03 6.09
N CYS A 21 -2.10 -10.96 7.06
CA CYS A 21 -2.16 -11.03 8.54
C CYS A 21 -1.17 -12.12 9.08
N ALA A 22 -0.66 -12.01 10.33
CA ALA A 22 -0.17 -13.16 11.11
C ALA A 22 -0.67 -13.10 12.56
N VAL A 23 -1.30 -14.18 13.03
CA VAL A 23 -2.04 -14.24 14.31
C VAL A 23 -1.10 -14.67 15.44
N THR A 24 -0.85 -13.81 16.45
CA THR A 24 -0.51 -14.21 17.84
C THR A 24 -0.32 -13.06 18.85
N VAL A 25 -0.07 -11.81 18.42
CA VAL A 25 0.31 -10.69 19.34
C VAL A 25 -0.88 -9.81 19.78
N PHE A 26 -2.12 -10.29 19.67
CA PHE A 26 -3.33 -9.60 20.17
C PHE A 26 -4.12 -10.48 21.16
N ALA A 27 -3.46 -10.86 22.26
CA ALA A 27 -4.15 -11.10 23.52
C ALA A 27 -4.34 -9.73 24.23
N HIS A 28 -5.43 -9.44 24.93
CA HIS A 28 -6.57 -10.26 25.35
C HIS A 28 -7.86 -9.46 25.17
N ASP A 29 -8.88 -10.06 24.57
CA ASP A 29 -10.20 -10.08 25.20
C ASP A 29 -10.92 -11.38 24.83
N ARG A 30 -11.56 -12.02 25.81
CA ARG A 30 -12.10 -13.38 25.64
C ARG A 30 -13.42 -13.32 24.87
N ILE A 31 -13.40 -13.60 23.57
CA ILE A 31 -14.60 -14.05 22.86
C ILE A 31 -14.88 -15.48 23.32
N GLY A 32 -15.76 -15.62 24.32
CA GLY A 32 -16.22 -16.92 24.80
C GLY A 32 -17.01 -17.65 23.72
N TYR A 33 -16.50 -18.79 23.28
CA TYR A 33 -17.22 -19.68 22.37
C TYR A 33 -18.33 -20.38 23.17
N GLY A 34 -19.57 -19.91 23.05
CA GLY A 34 -20.69 -20.49 23.79
C GLY A 34 -22.04 -19.85 23.47
N GLN A 35 -22.96 -20.70 22.98
CA GLN A 35 -24.37 -20.44 22.71
C GLN A 35 -24.67 -19.58 21.48
N ASP A 36 -25.10 -20.25 20.41
CA ASP A 36 -25.82 -19.64 19.29
C ASP A 36 -27.03 -18.84 19.80
N LYS A 37 -26.96 -17.52 19.66
CA LYS A 37 -28.12 -16.65 19.74
C LYS A 37 -28.13 -15.78 18.50
N HIS A 38 -29.20 -15.91 17.71
CA HIS A 38 -29.45 -15.12 16.52
C HIS A 38 -29.15 -13.64 16.79
N TYR A 39 -28.15 -13.09 16.09
CA TYR A 39 -27.88 -11.66 16.08
C TYR A 39 -29.02 -10.92 15.36
N ARG A 40 -30.07 -10.60 16.12
CA ARG A 40 -31.13 -9.68 15.68
C ARG A 40 -30.52 -8.29 15.44
N TYR A 41 -30.72 -7.77 14.23
CA TYR A 41 -30.28 -6.44 13.76
C TYR A 41 -31.05 -5.26 14.40
N GLU A 42 -31.52 -5.39 15.65
CA GLU A 42 -32.52 -4.48 16.24
C GLU A 42 -31.92 -3.24 16.95
N ASN A 43 -30.59 -3.17 17.12
CA ASN A 43 -29.91 -2.07 17.85
C ASN A 43 -29.14 -1.04 16.98
N LEU A 44 -29.43 -0.92 15.68
CA LEU A 44 -28.73 0.04 14.79
C LEU A 44 -29.38 1.43 14.67
N ARG A 45 -30.49 1.71 15.38
CA ARG A 45 -31.23 2.99 15.25
C ARG A 45 -30.72 4.15 16.12
N GLY A 46 -29.75 3.92 17.01
CA GLY A 46 -29.27 4.92 17.98
C GLY A 46 -27.93 5.59 17.67
N GLN A 47 -27.12 5.03 16.77
CA GLN A 47 -25.84 5.58 16.34
C GLN A 47 -25.67 5.38 14.85
N TYR A 48 -26.09 6.37 14.06
CA TYR A 48 -25.62 6.49 12.69
C TYR A 48 -24.12 6.83 12.75
N ALA A 49 -23.28 5.79 12.72
CA ALA A 49 -21.89 5.96 12.36
C ALA A 49 -21.87 6.63 10.98
N GLN A 50 -21.48 7.90 10.94
CA GLN A 50 -21.47 8.71 9.72
C GLN A 50 -20.66 7.95 8.66
N LEU A 51 -21.31 7.60 7.54
CA LEU A 51 -20.70 6.74 6.53
C LEU A 51 -19.42 7.41 6.01
N ALA A 52 -18.28 6.77 6.26
CA ALA A 52 -16.99 7.27 5.84
C ALA A 52 -16.90 7.28 4.30
N VAL A 53 -16.71 8.46 3.72
CA VAL A 53 -16.54 8.65 2.28
C VAL A 53 -15.05 8.78 1.95
N ARG A 54 -14.56 7.89 1.08
CA ARG A 54 -13.23 7.99 0.49
C ARG A 54 -13.28 8.97 -0.68
N LYS A 55 -12.49 10.05 -0.60
CA LYS A 55 -12.42 11.12 -1.60
C LYS A 55 -11.30 10.87 -2.62
N ASN A 56 -11.38 11.50 -3.79
CA ASN A 56 -10.21 11.63 -4.65
C ASN A 56 -9.15 12.49 -3.94
N VAL A 57 -7.87 12.25 -4.20
CA VAL A 57 -6.78 13.13 -3.71
C VAL A 57 -6.99 14.59 -4.13
N THR A 58 -7.59 14.82 -5.30
CA THR A 58 -7.90 16.16 -5.83
C THR A 58 -9.05 16.87 -5.13
N ASP A 59 -9.90 16.15 -4.39
CA ASP A 59 -11.02 16.69 -3.60
C ASP A 59 -10.66 16.91 -2.13
N LEU A 60 -9.41 16.63 -1.73
CA LEU A 60 -8.94 16.83 -0.35
C LEU A 60 -8.67 18.31 -0.07
N THR A 61 -9.25 18.81 1.00
CA THR A 61 -8.84 20.10 1.58
C THR A 61 -7.43 20.02 2.17
N PRO A 62 -6.70 21.14 2.31
CA PRO A 62 -5.39 21.17 2.97
C PRO A 62 -5.42 20.59 4.40
N ALA A 63 -6.54 20.78 5.12
CA ALA A 63 -6.73 20.21 6.45
C ALA A 63 -6.85 18.68 6.43
N GLU A 64 -7.54 18.11 5.44
CA GLU A 64 -7.66 16.65 5.27
C GLU A 64 -6.32 16.02 4.86
N LYS A 65 -5.58 16.66 3.93
CA LYS A 65 -4.20 16.26 3.61
C LYS A 65 -3.32 16.22 4.86
N ALA A 66 -3.29 17.32 5.62
CA ALA A 66 -2.49 17.44 6.83
C ALA A 66 -2.88 16.41 7.90
N ALA A 67 -4.19 16.15 8.07
CA ALA A 67 -4.69 15.13 8.99
C ALA A 67 -4.26 13.70 8.57
N PHE A 68 -4.34 13.38 7.29
CA PHE A 68 -3.92 12.09 6.73
C PHE A 68 -2.40 11.86 6.88
N VAL A 69 -1.60 12.84 6.47
CA VAL A 69 -0.13 12.82 6.61
C VAL A 69 0.28 12.70 8.08
N LYS A 70 -0.34 13.48 8.98
CA LYS A 70 -0.11 13.37 10.43
C LYS A 70 -0.43 11.97 10.95
N ALA A 71 -1.58 11.40 10.56
CA ALA A 71 -1.96 10.06 10.99
C ALA A 71 -0.95 8.99 10.55
N ILE A 72 -0.47 9.01 9.29
CA ILE A 72 0.58 8.09 8.82
C ILE A 72 1.86 8.26 9.65
N LYS A 73 2.31 9.51 9.87
CA LYS A 73 3.53 9.77 10.67
C LYS A 73 3.38 9.30 12.12
N THR A 74 2.20 9.42 12.72
CA THR A 74 1.91 8.85 14.05
C THR A 74 1.98 7.32 14.03
N LEU A 75 1.40 6.64 13.03
CA LEU A 75 1.52 5.17 12.91
C LEU A 75 2.97 4.72 12.73
N LYS A 76 3.80 5.52 12.07
CA LYS A 76 5.23 5.25 11.86
C LYS A 76 6.11 5.44 13.11
N THR A 77 5.68 6.25 14.07
CA THR A 77 6.40 6.45 15.34
C THR A 77 5.82 5.69 16.52
N THR A 78 4.56 5.22 16.42
CA THR A 78 3.89 4.46 17.49
C THR A 78 4.34 3.00 17.46
N ILE A 79 5.08 2.56 18.49
CA ILE A 79 5.44 1.15 18.70
C ILE A 79 4.53 0.57 19.81
N PRO A 80 3.67 -0.42 19.51
CA PRO A 80 2.84 -1.06 20.53
C PRO A 80 3.67 -1.82 21.56
N ALA A 81 3.14 -1.96 22.78
CA ALA A 81 3.78 -2.73 23.84
C ALA A 81 4.07 -4.17 23.39
N GLY A 82 5.30 -4.65 23.62
CA GLY A 82 5.76 -5.97 23.18
C GLY A 82 6.16 -6.07 21.70
N SER A 83 5.95 -5.03 20.88
CA SER A 83 6.44 -4.98 19.50
C SER A 83 7.86 -4.41 19.41
N LYS A 84 8.60 -4.84 18.39
CA LYS A 84 9.88 -4.23 17.97
C LYS A 84 9.72 -3.21 16.84
N VAL A 85 8.53 -3.11 16.25
CA VAL A 85 8.26 -2.35 15.03
C VAL A 85 7.00 -1.48 15.18
N SER A 86 7.02 -0.31 14.54
CA SER A 86 5.90 0.64 14.57
C SER A 86 4.63 0.04 13.96
N ILE A 87 3.46 0.64 14.21
CA ILE A 87 2.19 0.17 13.60
C ILE A 87 2.29 0.22 12.06
N TYR A 88 2.90 1.26 11.49
CA TYR A 88 3.16 1.34 10.05
C TYR A 88 4.12 0.24 9.56
N ASP A 89 5.17 -0.05 10.32
CA ASP A 89 6.15 -1.08 9.94
C ASP A 89 5.60 -2.50 10.10
N GLN A 90 4.69 -2.76 11.05
CA GLN A 90 3.94 -4.03 11.11
C GLN A 90 3.16 -4.24 9.82
N PHE A 91 2.43 -3.22 9.40
CA PHE A 91 1.69 -3.24 8.17
C PHE A 91 2.59 -3.53 6.93
N VAL A 92 3.83 -3.01 6.90
CA VAL A 92 4.82 -3.33 5.84
C VAL A 92 5.30 -4.78 5.97
N ALA A 93 5.67 -5.19 7.19
CA ALA A 93 6.17 -6.53 7.48
C ALA A 93 5.18 -7.62 7.10
N ILE A 94 3.87 -7.39 7.26
CA ILE A 94 2.88 -8.39 6.86
C ILE A 94 2.69 -8.43 5.33
N HIS A 95 2.90 -7.33 4.60
CA HIS A 95 2.85 -7.35 3.13
C HIS A 95 3.97 -8.24 2.60
N LEU A 96 5.17 -8.04 3.16
CA LEU A 96 6.34 -8.88 2.93
C LEU A 96 6.09 -10.31 3.43
N GLY A 97 5.26 -10.50 4.46
CA GLY A 97 4.81 -11.81 4.92
C GLY A 97 4.04 -12.60 3.86
N ALA A 98 3.02 -11.98 3.28
CA ALA A 98 2.14 -12.60 2.29
C ALA A 98 2.78 -12.77 0.89
N THR A 99 3.80 -11.97 0.57
CA THR A 99 4.52 -12.00 -0.71
C THR A 99 5.84 -12.76 -0.68
N ARG A 100 6.61 -12.66 0.43
CA ARG A 100 8.00 -13.13 0.51
C ARG A 100 8.29 -14.16 1.61
N LEU A 101 7.68 -14.09 2.81
CA LEU A 101 8.11 -14.97 3.91
C LEU A 101 7.78 -16.45 3.69
N ILE A 102 6.87 -16.76 2.76
CA ILE A 102 6.59 -18.16 2.36
C ILE A 102 7.66 -18.71 1.40
N HIS A 103 8.66 -17.93 0.96
CA HIS A 103 9.81 -18.45 0.21
C HIS A 103 10.71 -19.42 1.01
N ASN A 104 10.62 -19.48 2.34
CA ASN A 104 11.56 -20.26 3.17
C ASN A 104 10.94 -20.99 4.38
N HIS A 105 9.62 -21.14 4.46
CA HIS A 105 9.02 -21.99 5.49
C HIS A 105 9.26 -23.48 5.18
N LYS A 106 10.13 -24.12 5.98
CA LYS A 106 10.37 -25.59 6.01
C LYS A 106 9.15 -26.41 6.51
N GLY A 107 7.93 -25.97 6.19
CA GLY A 107 6.66 -26.62 6.51
C GLY A 107 5.90 -27.13 5.28
N HIS A 108 6.25 -26.68 4.08
CA HIS A 108 5.76 -27.26 2.82
C HIS A 108 6.83 -28.17 2.24
N SER A 109 6.56 -29.48 2.22
CA SER A 109 7.52 -30.54 1.90
C SER A 109 7.90 -30.65 0.42
N ASP A 110 7.39 -29.77 -0.43
CA ASP A 110 7.64 -29.71 -1.87
C ASP A 110 8.46 -28.48 -2.32
N GLY A 111 8.77 -27.56 -1.40
CA GLY A 111 9.46 -26.31 -1.73
C GLY A 111 8.61 -25.30 -2.51
N SER A 112 7.28 -25.46 -2.52
CA SER A 112 6.39 -24.53 -3.20
C SER A 112 6.34 -23.17 -2.49
N VAL A 113 6.54 -22.11 -3.28
CA VAL A 113 6.31 -20.72 -2.88
C VAL A 113 4.81 -20.44 -2.97
N GLN A 114 4.20 -20.02 -1.86
CA GLN A 114 2.82 -19.52 -1.88
C GLN A 114 2.81 -17.99 -1.85
N GLU A 115 2.52 -17.38 -2.99
CA GLU A 115 2.14 -15.97 -3.07
C GLU A 115 0.66 -15.86 -2.66
N LEU A 116 0.38 -15.19 -1.53
CA LEU A 116 -0.97 -15.07 -0.98
C LEU A 116 -1.66 -13.76 -1.39
N ALA A 117 -0.88 -12.74 -1.73
CA ALA A 117 -1.35 -11.39 -1.98
C ALA A 117 -1.59 -11.11 -3.47
N HIS A 118 -0.74 -11.67 -4.34
CA HIS A 118 -0.66 -11.37 -5.77
C HIS A 118 -0.88 -12.60 -6.65
N GLU A 119 -1.05 -12.39 -7.95
CA GLU A 119 -1.14 -13.38 -9.03
C GLU A 119 -2.23 -14.46 -8.85
N ASN A 120 -3.05 -14.37 -7.80
CA ASN A 120 -3.95 -15.42 -7.32
C ASN A 120 -5.36 -14.88 -7.01
N ALA A 121 -6.31 -15.78 -6.72
CA ALA A 121 -7.71 -15.44 -6.53
C ALA A 121 -7.98 -14.42 -5.39
N ALA A 122 -7.11 -14.35 -4.39
CA ALA A 122 -7.26 -13.48 -3.23
C ALA A 122 -6.90 -11.99 -3.48
N PHE A 123 -6.28 -11.62 -4.61
CA PHE A 123 -5.72 -10.27 -4.84
C PHE A 123 -6.66 -9.12 -4.42
N PHE A 124 -7.86 -9.02 -5.00
CA PHE A 124 -8.79 -7.94 -4.65
C PHE A 124 -9.38 -8.03 -3.23
N PRO A 125 -9.90 -9.18 -2.74
CA PRO A 125 -10.45 -9.24 -1.38
C PRO A 125 -9.39 -9.05 -0.29
N TRP A 126 -8.16 -9.54 -0.50
CA TRP A 126 -7.04 -9.39 0.43
C TRP A 126 -6.63 -7.92 0.57
N HIS A 127 -6.34 -7.24 -0.55
CA HIS A 127 -6.04 -5.80 -0.55
C HIS A 127 -7.21 -4.97 0.00
N ARG A 128 -8.47 -5.33 -0.30
CA ARG A 128 -9.65 -4.60 0.22
C ARG A 128 -9.78 -4.66 1.73
N GLU A 129 -9.80 -5.86 2.30
CA GLU A 129 -9.87 -6.06 3.75
C GLU A 129 -8.69 -5.37 4.44
N TYR A 130 -7.56 -5.35 3.75
CA TYR A 130 -6.41 -4.74 4.34
C TYR A 130 -6.43 -3.22 4.35
N ILE A 131 -6.67 -2.55 3.23
CA ILE A 131 -6.70 -1.08 3.23
C ILE A 131 -7.80 -0.58 4.19
N ARG A 132 -8.84 -1.39 4.42
CA ARG A 132 -9.81 -1.19 5.50
C ARG A 132 -9.18 -1.25 6.91
N ARG A 133 -8.26 -2.17 7.21
CA ARG A 133 -7.49 -2.20 8.47
C ARG A 133 -6.50 -1.04 8.61
N PHE A 134 -5.82 -0.67 7.53
CA PHE A 134 -4.94 0.51 7.54
C PHE A 134 -5.74 1.80 7.82
N GLU A 135 -6.91 1.95 7.19
CA GLU A 135 -7.86 3.03 7.47
C GLU A 135 -8.35 3.02 8.92
N GLN A 136 -8.64 1.86 9.53
CA GLN A 136 -8.99 1.76 10.95
C GLN A 136 -7.86 2.25 11.86
N ALA A 137 -6.60 1.95 11.54
CA ALA A 137 -5.45 2.44 12.30
C ALA A 137 -5.27 3.96 12.16
N LEU A 138 -5.46 4.52 10.96
CA LEU A 138 -5.48 5.97 10.75
C LEU A 138 -6.63 6.62 11.55
N GLN A 139 -7.80 5.99 11.58
CA GLN A 139 -8.97 6.42 12.35
C GLN A 139 -8.78 6.32 13.86
N ALA A 140 -7.92 5.44 14.36
CA ALA A 140 -7.51 5.40 15.75
C ALA A 140 -6.67 6.63 16.14
N VAL A 141 -5.92 7.23 15.21
CA VAL A 141 -5.21 8.49 15.41
C VAL A 141 -6.13 9.71 15.22
N ASN A 142 -6.95 9.71 14.17
CA ASN A 142 -7.97 10.73 13.94
C ASN A 142 -9.20 10.14 13.22
N ARG A 143 -10.34 10.10 13.91
CA ARG A 143 -11.61 9.53 13.44
C ARG A 143 -12.16 10.15 12.16
N THR A 144 -11.75 11.37 11.78
CA THR A 144 -12.20 12.01 10.54
C THR A 144 -11.41 11.57 9.30
N VAL A 145 -10.33 10.81 9.46
CA VAL A 145 -9.49 10.37 8.35
C VAL A 145 -10.13 9.19 7.61
N THR A 146 -10.20 9.30 6.29
CA THR A 146 -10.50 8.19 5.37
C THR A 146 -9.31 7.98 4.44
N LEU A 147 -9.19 6.80 3.84
CA LEU A 147 -8.21 6.61 2.77
C LEU A 147 -8.67 7.36 1.52
N PRO A 148 -7.88 8.30 0.99
CA PRO A 148 -8.16 8.87 -0.31
C PRO A 148 -7.80 7.88 -1.42
N TYR A 149 -8.42 8.02 -2.59
CA TYR A 149 -8.04 7.30 -3.79
C TYR A 149 -7.35 8.23 -4.79
N TRP A 150 -6.48 7.67 -5.62
CA TRP A 150 -5.81 8.37 -6.71
C TRP A 150 -6.48 7.97 -8.02
N ASP A 151 -7.18 8.91 -8.66
CA ASP A 151 -7.65 8.70 -10.03
C ASP A 151 -6.49 8.89 -11.02
N TRP A 152 -5.98 7.78 -11.54
CA TRP A 152 -4.89 7.78 -12.52
C TRP A 152 -5.26 8.40 -13.88
N THR A 153 -6.55 8.61 -14.15
CA THR A 153 -7.04 9.26 -15.38
C THR A 153 -7.08 10.78 -15.26
N ASP A 154 -7.05 11.34 -14.04
CA ASP A 154 -6.99 12.78 -13.82
C ASP A 154 -5.53 13.28 -13.91
N PRO A 155 -5.18 14.15 -14.88
CA PRO A 155 -3.84 14.73 -14.97
C PRO A 155 -3.45 15.51 -13.71
N LYS A 156 -4.40 16.13 -13.00
CA LYS A 156 -4.15 16.92 -11.79
C LYS A 156 -3.75 16.05 -10.60
N ALA A 157 -4.22 14.81 -10.55
CA ALA A 157 -4.05 13.96 -9.36
C ALA A 157 -2.58 13.60 -9.11
N PHE A 158 -1.72 13.60 -10.15
CA PHE A 158 -0.28 13.40 -10.03
C PHE A 158 0.42 14.53 -9.27
N ASP A 159 0.12 15.79 -9.61
CA ASP A 159 0.74 16.96 -8.97
C ASP A 159 0.20 17.18 -7.55
N VAL A 160 -0.98 16.63 -7.24
CA VAL A 160 -1.56 16.62 -5.90
C VAL A 160 -1.00 15.48 -5.05
N ILE A 161 -0.84 14.26 -5.59
CA ILE A 161 -0.35 13.12 -4.81
C ILE A 161 1.13 13.25 -4.48
N PHE A 162 1.95 13.69 -5.44
CA PHE A 162 3.41 13.86 -5.29
C PHE A 162 3.82 15.29 -4.91
N ASN A 163 2.98 15.97 -4.12
CA ASN A 163 3.28 17.27 -3.54
C ASN A 163 3.96 17.11 -2.16
N ASP A 164 4.78 18.09 -1.76
CA ASP A 164 5.39 18.15 -0.44
C ASP A 164 4.37 18.27 0.71
N ASP A 165 3.18 18.83 0.44
CA ASP A 165 2.05 18.88 1.38
C ASP A 165 1.32 17.53 1.55
N PHE A 166 1.69 16.52 0.74
CA PHE A 166 1.10 15.19 0.74
C PHE A 166 2.17 14.08 0.69
N LEU A 167 2.23 13.20 -0.33
CA LEU A 167 3.15 12.04 -0.32
C LEU A 167 4.61 12.34 -0.72
N GLY A 168 4.95 13.62 -0.92
CA GLY A 168 6.28 14.11 -1.27
C GLY A 168 6.62 14.02 -2.77
N SER A 169 7.58 14.82 -3.19
CA SER A 169 8.05 14.92 -4.58
C SER A 169 8.69 13.64 -5.15
N ASN A 170 9.17 13.71 -6.39
CA ASN A 170 10.16 12.76 -6.92
C ASN A 170 11.41 12.70 -6.02
N GLY A 171 12.15 11.60 -6.10
CA GLY A 171 13.47 11.49 -5.51
C GLY A 171 14.52 12.31 -6.26
N GLN A 172 15.71 12.46 -5.67
CA GLN A 172 16.84 13.18 -6.27
C GLN A 172 18.17 12.46 -5.99
N GLY A 173 19.18 12.77 -6.81
CA GLY A 173 20.57 12.33 -6.64
C GLY A 173 20.98 11.10 -7.45
N VAL A 174 20.07 10.45 -8.20
CA VAL A 174 20.37 9.26 -9.02
C VAL A 174 19.79 9.42 -10.42
N THR A 175 20.58 9.06 -11.44
CA THR A 175 20.14 8.96 -12.84
C THR A 175 20.28 7.52 -13.31
N ILE A 176 19.18 6.92 -13.77
CA ILE A 176 19.14 5.59 -14.39
C ILE A 176 19.04 5.76 -15.90
N LYS A 177 19.87 5.03 -16.65
CA LYS A 177 19.82 4.98 -18.12
C LYS A 177 19.11 3.71 -18.56
N ILE A 178 17.98 3.82 -19.24
CA ILE A 178 17.27 2.66 -19.79
C ILE A 178 17.48 2.61 -21.31
N PRO A 179 18.06 1.52 -21.86
CA PRO A 179 18.30 1.38 -23.29
C PRO A 179 17.03 1.63 -24.13
N ASN A 180 17.15 2.50 -25.14
CA ASN A 180 16.07 2.90 -26.04
C ASN A 180 14.86 3.60 -25.37
N GLN A 181 14.97 4.01 -24.10
CA GLN A 181 13.90 4.70 -23.36
C GLN A 181 14.36 6.03 -22.73
N GLY A 182 15.67 6.18 -22.46
CA GLY A 182 16.27 7.46 -22.07
C GLY A 182 16.87 7.49 -20.66
N ASP A 183 17.12 8.69 -20.16
CA ASP A 183 17.67 8.97 -18.84
C ASP A 183 16.54 9.38 -17.88
N PHE A 184 16.47 8.74 -16.72
CA PHE A 184 15.43 8.96 -15.70
C PHE A 184 16.06 9.37 -14.38
N THR A 185 15.63 10.51 -13.84
CA THR A 185 16.12 11.04 -12.56
C THR A 185 15.20 10.68 -11.40
N GLY A 186 15.79 10.35 -10.27
CA GLY A 186 15.12 10.00 -9.03
C GLY A 186 16.13 9.82 -7.92
N GLY A 187 15.85 8.94 -6.97
CA GLY A 187 16.73 8.66 -5.82
C GLY A 187 16.00 8.88 -4.51
N ALA A 188 16.70 9.33 -3.47
CA ALA A 188 16.08 9.59 -2.17
C ALA A 188 15.16 10.83 -2.23
N VAL A 189 13.99 10.74 -1.59
CA VAL A 189 13.05 11.86 -1.41
C VAL A 189 13.64 12.85 -0.40
N GLN A 190 13.88 14.08 -0.86
CA GLN A 190 14.58 15.12 -0.09
C GLN A 190 13.64 16.08 0.64
N THR A 191 12.41 16.26 0.14
CA THR A 191 11.44 17.26 0.63
C THR A 191 10.09 16.62 0.98
N GLY A 192 9.20 17.42 1.57
CA GLY A 192 7.87 16.97 1.98
C GLY A 192 7.87 16.06 3.22
N ALA A 193 6.68 15.69 3.67
CA ALA A 193 6.47 15.03 4.96
C ALA A 193 7.18 13.66 5.11
N PHE A 194 7.53 13.03 3.99
CA PHE A 194 8.09 11.67 3.87
C PHE A 194 9.59 11.65 3.48
N ALA A 195 10.28 12.79 3.57
CA ALA A 195 11.74 12.84 3.48
C ALA A 195 12.41 12.40 4.80
N ALA A 196 13.63 11.86 4.69
CA ALA A 196 14.44 11.47 5.84
C ALA A 196 14.75 12.68 6.75
N ALA A 197 15.04 13.84 6.16
CA ALA A 197 15.23 15.12 6.88
C ALA A 197 14.01 15.53 7.74
N ASN A 198 12.81 15.10 7.34
CA ASN A 198 11.56 15.34 8.07
C ASN A 198 11.15 14.15 8.96
N GLY A 199 12.09 13.27 9.31
CA GLY A 199 11.91 12.15 10.25
C GLY A 199 11.29 10.89 9.66
N TRP A 200 11.18 10.78 8.33
CA TRP A 200 10.70 9.55 7.69
C TRP A 200 11.85 8.58 7.43
N ILE A 201 12.06 7.66 8.37
CA ILE A 201 13.13 6.66 8.34
C ILE A 201 12.51 5.27 8.08
N MET A 202 12.78 4.68 6.92
CA MET A 202 12.35 3.31 6.59
C MET A 202 13.08 2.31 7.50
N ASN A 203 12.40 1.24 7.91
CA ASN A 203 13.04 0.16 8.67
C ASN A 203 13.97 -0.64 7.73
N PRO A 204 15.29 -0.67 7.95
CA PRO A 204 16.23 -1.35 7.06
C PRO A 204 16.06 -2.88 7.06
N GLU A 205 15.41 -3.47 8.06
CA GLU A 205 15.06 -4.91 8.12
C GLU A 205 13.83 -5.26 7.26
N LEU A 206 13.06 -4.26 6.82
CA LEU A 206 11.87 -4.43 5.98
C LEU A 206 12.06 -3.83 4.58
N ASN A 207 12.88 -2.77 4.46
CA ASN A 207 13.27 -2.18 3.19
C ASN A 207 14.35 -3.02 2.52
N LEU A 208 13.97 -4.20 2.04
CA LEU A 208 14.88 -5.20 1.49
C LEU A 208 14.73 -5.36 -0.02
N ASP A 209 15.86 -5.51 -0.69
CA ASP A 209 15.96 -6.00 -2.06
C ASP A 209 15.32 -7.41 -2.16
N PRO A 210 14.40 -7.65 -3.11
CA PRO A 210 13.65 -8.90 -3.18
C PRO A 210 14.51 -10.13 -3.52
N ASP A 211 15.56 -9.94 -4.32
CA ASP A 211 16.34 -11.05 -4.89
C ASP A 211 17.51 -11.46 -3.97
N THR A 212 18.08 -10.49 -3.24
CA THR A 212 19.27 -10.68 -2.38
C THR A 212 18.94 -10.65 -0.88
N GLY A 213 17.78 -10.13 -0.48
CA GLY A 213 17.44 -9.89 0.92
C GLY A 213 18.30 -8.82 1.61
N THR A 214 19.11 -8.06 0.86
CA THR A 214 19.96 -7.00 1.41
C THR A 214 19.17 -5.71 1.64
N SER A 215 19.61 -4.89 2.59
CA SER A 215 18.90 -3.64 2.91
C SER A 215 19.13 -2.58 1.83
N LEU A 216 18.03 -1.99 1.35
CA LEU A 216 17.99 -0.82 0.47
C LEU A 216 18.19 0.50 1.25
N GLY A 217 18.56 0.42 2.53
CA GLY A 217 18.80 1.56 3.40
C GLY A 217 17.53 2.11 4.05
N THR A 218 17.62 3.36 4.53
CA THR A 218 16.60 3.97 5.39
C THR A 218 15.85 5.14 4.75
N SER A 219 16.24 5.59 3.57
CA SER A 219 15.58 6.66 2.83
C SER A 219 14.47 6.12 1.94
N LEU A 220 13.34 6.83 1.85
CA LEU A 220 12.35 6.59 0.81
C LEU A 220 12.95 6.94 -0.56
N VAL A 221 13.10 5.94 -1.43
CA VAL A 221 13.59 6.11 -2.80
C VAL A 221 12.40 6.16 -3.77
N ARG A 222 12.44 7.08 -4.73
CA ARG A 222 11.38 7.30 -5.71
C ARG A 222 11.94 7.71 -7.07
N PHE A 223 11.37 7.13 -8.12
CA PHE A 223 11.51 7.54 -9.52
C PHE A 223 10.12 7.69 -10.10
N LEU A 224 9.76 8.91 -10.48
CA LEU A 224 8.45 9.22 -11.08
C LEU A 224 8.53 9.21 -12.61
N LYS A 225 7.43 8.79 -13.26
CA LYS A 225 7.28 8.70 -14.72
C LYS A 225 8.38 7.87 -15.42
N ILE A 226 8.86 6.82 -14.74
CA ILE A 226 9.80 5.84 -15.27
C ILE A 226 9.03 4.63 -15.87
N PRO A 227 9.47 4.03 -16.98
CA PRO A 227 8.83 2.87 -17.59
C PRO A 227 8.61 1.70 -16.60
N PRO A 228 7.46 1.00 -16.65
CA PRO A 228 6.37 1.17 -17.61
C PRO A 228 5.36 2.32 -17.32
N ALA A 229 5.55 3.14 -16.28
CA ALA A 229 4.64 4.25 -15.93
C ALA A 229 5.04 5.62 -16.52
N THR A 230 5.59 5.66 -17.72
CA THR A 230 5.74 6.92 -18.47
C THR A 230 4.40 7.54 -18.84
N ASP A 231 3.40 6.68 -19.06
CA ASP A 231 2.14 7.03 -19.70
C ASP A 231 1.13 7.50 -18.65
N TYR A 232 1.38 8.69 -18.08
CA TYR A 232 0.48 9.38 -17.15
C TYR A 232 -0.06 10.68 -17.75
N PRO A 233 -1.38 10.98 -17.66
CA PRO A 233 -2.43 10.16 -17.04
C PRO A 233 -2.72 8.88 -17.83
N VAL A 234 -3.17 7.85 -17.12
CA VAL A 234 -3.61 6.58 -17.72
C VAL A 234 -4.82 6.87 -18.62
N PRO A 235 -4.80 6.48 -19.91
CA PRO A 235 -5.92 6.76 -20.79
C PRO A 235 -7.20 6.09 -20.29
N LYS A 236 -8.29 6.85 -20.14
CA LYS A 236 -9.57 6.36 -19.59
C LYS A 236 -10.09 5.11 -20.30
N LYS A 237 -9.89 5.02 -21.62
CA LYS A 237 -10.23 3.85 -22.46
C LYS A 237 -9.60 2.54 -21.98
N ASP A 238 -8.42 2.59 -21.36
CA ASP A 238 -7.68 1.40 -20.95
C ASP A 238 -8.21 0.89 -19.60
N ASN A 239 -8.59 1.81 -18.70
CA ASN A 239 -9.39 1.49 -17.51
C ASN A 239 -10.78 0.95 -17.89
N GLU A 240 -11.49 1.59 -18.82
CA GLU A 240 -12.80 1.12 -19.31
C GLU A 240 -12.72 -0.28 -19.94
N ARG A 241 -11.64 -0.57 -20.69
CA ARG A 241 -11.35 -1.91 -21.23
C ARG A 241 -11.11 -2.95 -20.14
N ALA A 242 -10.38 -2.62 -19.08
CA ALA A 242 -10.20 -3.53 -17.96
C ALA A 242 -11.52 -3.79 -17.22
N LEU A 243 -12.29 -2.72 -16.94
CA LEU A 243 -13.59 -2.77 -16.28
C LEU A 243 -14.68 -3.49 -17.09
N SER A 244 -14.55 -3.62 -18.42
CA SER A 244 -15.49 -4.38 -19.24
C SER A 244 -15.33 -5.91 -19.14
N LEU A 245 -14.29 -6.41 -18.45
CA LEU A 245 -14.03 -7.84 -18.31
C LEU A 245 -14.95 -8.47 -17.26
N ASN A 246 -15.92 -9.26 -17.72
CA ASN A 246 -16.90 -9.95 -16.87
C ASN A 246 -16.41 -11.31 -16.30
N ASN A 247 -15.16 -11.69 -16.54
CA ASN A 247 -14.55 -12.92 -16.05
C ASN A 247 -13.39 -12.58 -15.11
N TYR A 248 -13.47 -13.01 -13.85
CA TYR A 248 -12.46 -12.71 -12.82
C TYR A 248 -11.04 -13.14 -13.20
N SER A 249 -10.89 -14.30 -13.84
CA SER A 249 -9.60 -14.84 -14.28
C SER A 249 -8.96 -14.05 -15.43
N LEU A 250 -9.73 -13.20 -16.11
CA LEU A 250 -9.22 -12.22 -17.09
C LEU A 250 -9.09 -10.82 -16.46
N PHE A 251 -10.03 -10.44 -15.61
CA PHE A 251 -10.09 -9.14 -14.94
C PHE A 251 -8.91 -8.91 -13.98
N ARG A 252 -8.57 -9.88 -13.13
CA ARG A 252 -7.42 -9.78 -12.21
C ARG A 252 -6.12 -9.48 -12.97
N PRO A 253 -5.61 -10.35 -13.87
CA PRO A 253 -4.34 -10.09 -14.55
C PRO A 253 -4.40 -8.86 -15.47
N ALA A 254 -5.57 -8.40 -15.91
CA ALA A 254 -5.67 -7.15 -16.68
C ALA A 254 -5.48 -5.87 -15.84
N LEU A 255 -5.72 -5.92 -14.52
CA LEU A 255 -5.47 -4.80 -13.60
C LEU A 255 -4.18 -4.96 -12.79
N GLU A 256 -3.77 -6.19 -12.52
CA GLU A 256 -2.54 -6.51 -11.79
C GLU A 256 -1.31 -6.50 -12.71
N GLY A 257 -1.46 -6.98 -13.96
CA GLY A 257 -0.45 -6.99 -15.03
C GLY A 257 0.29 -8.31 -15.24
#